data_AF-D7LNM5-F1
#
_entry.id   AF-D7LNM5-F1
#
_cell.length_a   1.000
_cell.length_b   1.000
_cell.length_c   1.000
_cell.angle_alpha   90.00
_cell.angle_beta   90.00
_cell.angle_gamma   90.00
#
_symmetry.space_group_name_H-M   'P 1'
#
loop_
_entity.id
_entity.type
_entity.pdbx_description
1 polymer ?
#
loop_
_entity_poly.entity_id
_entity_poly.type
_entity_poly.pdbx_seq_one_letter_code
_entity_poly.pdbx_strand_id
1 'polypeptide(L)'
;LSILKITSLISTKPPKEYLQTQISQESCVVTDAEELVQEKDEESAAIEYRDLISIHVGNHKGGLKNCLNGDPNRDIRLSMSEQWLETLAKTRGPDLVKFTQWNLLRIYPKTTRFDSYNYDPLVGSIHGAQTVVFNMQFFGSLQSTSLRKIFGEMKKKERVRVRINRPIRSV
;
A
#
# COMPACT_ATOMS: atom_id res chain seq x y z
N LEU A 1 8.67 -4.57 -19.53
CA LEU A 1 7.53 -4.51 -18.57
C LEU A 1 6.82 -5.87 -18.59
N SER A 2 7.37 -6.85 -17.87
CA SER A 2 6.86 -8.25 -17.90
C SER A 2 7.26 -9.07 -16.67
N ILE A 3 7.98 -8.48 -15.70
CA ILE A 3 8.63 -9.23 -14.60
C ILE A 3 7.60 -9.78 -13.60
N LEU A 4 6.43 -9.14 -13.47
CA LEU A 4 5.37 -9.53 -12.51
C LEU A 4 4.15 -10.18 -13.18
N LYS A 5 4.32 -10.74 -14.38
CA LYS A 5 3.20 -11.40 -15.08
C LYS A 5 2.93 -12.73 -14.36
N ILE A 6 1.68 -12.94 -13.88
CA ILE A 6 1.20 -14.15 -13.19
C ILE A 6 1.56 -14.24 -11.68
N THR A 7 2.29 -13.27 -11.13
CA THR A 7 2.66 -13.27 -9.70
C THR A 7 1.59 -12.64 -8.81
N SER A 8 1.23 -13.30 -7.71
CA SER A 8 0.43 -12.70 -6.63
C SER A 8 1.36 -12.01 -5.62
N LEU A 9 1.17 -10.72 -5.37
CA LEU A 9 1.94 -9.95 -4.39
C LEU A 9 1.15 -9.81 -3.08
N ILE A 10 1.80 -10.08 -1.94
CA ILE A 10 1.21 -9.93 -0.62
C ILE A 10 1.67 -8.62 0.00
N SER A 11 0.72 -7.86 0.56
CA SER A 11 1.01 -6.63 1.27
C SER A 11 0.06 -6.49 2.45
N THR A 12 0.57 -6.87 3.62
CA THR A 12 -0.14 -6.91 4.90
C THR A 12 0.74 -6.32 5.99
N LYS A 13 0.18 -6.10 7.19
CA LYS A 13 1.01 -5.79 8.35
C LYS A 13 1.71 -7.09 8.78
N PRO A 14 3.00 -7.06 9.13
CA PRO A 14 3.66 -8.25 9.65
C PRO A 14 3.00 -8.69 10.97
N PRO A 15 3.09 -9.99 11.32
CA PRO A 15 2.58 -10.53 12.59
C PRO A 15 3.17 -9.79 13.80
N LYS A 16 2.38 -9.70 14.88
CA LYS A 16 2.77 -8.94 16.08
C LYS A 16 3.71 -9.72 17.00
N GLU A 17 3.62 -11.05 17.06
CA GLU A 17 4.45 -11.87 17.97
C GLU A 17 5.96 -11.59 17.77
N TYR A 18 6.38 -11.38 16.52
CA TYR A 18 7.76 -11.00 16.15
C TYR A 18 8.26 -9.67 16.74
N LEU A 19 7.39 -8.69 17.01
CA LEU A 19 7.82 -7.40 17.58
C LEU A 19 8.25 -7.53 19.05
N GLN A 20 7.80 -8.59 19.73
CA GLN A 20 8.10 -8.87 21.13
C GLN A 20 9.50 -9.49 21.27
N THR A 21 9.88 -10.42 20.38
CA THR A 21 11.19 -11.10 20.42
C THR A 21 12.37 -10.13 20.28
N GLN A 22 12.20 -9.04 19.52
CA GLN A 22 13.25 -8.02 19.34
C GLN A 22 13.45 -7.11 20.58
N ILE A 23 12.53 -7.12 21.56
CA ILE A 23 12.67 -6.37 22.81
C ILE A 23 13.36 -7.24 23.88
N SER A 24 13.21 -8.56 23.82
CA SER A 24 13.73 -9.48 24.84
C SER A 24 15.17 -9.97 24.58
N GLN A 25 15.77 -9.68 23.40
CA GLN A 25 17.13 -10.12 23.07
C GLN A 25 18.27 -9.28 23.69
N GLU A 26 17.98 -8.31 24.57
CA GLU A 26 18.98 -7.54 25.33
C GLU A 26 19.17 -7.97 26.81
N SER A 27 18.54 -9.04 27.30
CA SER A 27 18.80 -9.50 28.68
C SER A 27 18.88 -11.02 28.83
N CYS A 28 19.97 -11.48 29.46
CA CYS A 28 20.46 -12.85 29.56
C CYS A 28 19.71 -13.79 30.54
N VAL A 29 19.90 -15.10 30.29
CA VAL A 29 19.86 -16.31 31.17
C VAL A 29 18.56 -17.15 31.29
N VAL A 30 18.61 -18.31 30.60
CA VAL A 30 18.21 -19.73 30.89
C VAL A 30 17.20 -20.07 32.01
N THR A 31 16.16 -20.86 31.70
CA THR A 31 15.89 -22.25 32.22
C THR A 31 14.68 -22.96 31.59
N ASP A 32 14.85 -24.28 31.43
CA ASP A 32 13.92 -25.43 31.29
C ASP A 32 13.08 -25.66 30.02
N ALA A 33 13.07 -26.94 29.59
CA ALA A 33 13.25 -27.35 28.20
C ALA A 33 12.11 -28.22 27.61
N GLU A 34 10.86 -28.07 28.08
CA GLU A 34 9.76 -28.94 27.60
C GLU A 34 8.53 -28.19 27.05
N GLU A 35 8.53 -26.85 27.07
CA GLU A 35 7.48 -26.00 26.44
C GLU A 35 7.97 -25.33 25.12
N LEU A 36 9.21 -25.58 24.70
CA LEU A 36 9.91 -24.86 23.63
C LEU A 36 9.64 -25.36 22.19
N VAL A 37 8.81 -26.39 22.00
CA VAL A 37 8.66 -27.03 20.68
C VAL A 37 7.49 -26.43 19.90
N GLN A 38 6.36 -26.12 20.55
CA GLN A 38 5.21 -25.49 19.88
C GLN A 38 5.42 -24.01 19.57
N GLU A 39 5.99 -23.23 20.50
CA GLU A 39 6.25 -21.80 20.28
C GLU A 39 7.28 -21.57 19.16
N LYS A 40 8.25 -22.48 19.01
CA LYS A 40 9.30 -22.39 17.99
C LYS A 40 8.78 -22.68 16.58
N ASP A 41 7.82 -23.57 16.46
CA ASP A 41 7.13 -23.86 15.19
C ASP A 41 6.21 -22.69 14.78
N GLU A 42 5.54 -22.05 15.74
CA GLU A 42 4.72 -20.85 15.48
C GLU A 42 5.58 -19.61 15.15
N GLU A 43 6.70 -19.41 15.84
CA GLU A 43 7.64 -18.32 15.56
C GLU A 43 8.31 -18.49 14.18
N SER A 44 8.70 -19.72 13.81
CA SER A 44 9.26 -19.99 12.48
C SER A 44 8.24 -19.76 11.36
N ALA A 45 6.98 -20.18 11.53
CA ALA A 45 5.91 -19.91 10.58
C ALA A 45 5.62 -18.41 10.41
N ALA A 46 5.72 -17.62 11.50
CA ALA A 46 5.57 -16.17 11.44
C ALA A 46 6.69 -15.47 10.65
N ILE A 47 7.93 -15.99 10.73
CA ILE A 47 9.08 -15.53 9.94
C ILE A 47 8.86 -15.84 8.46
N GLU A 48 8.45 -17.07 8.13
CA GLU A 48 8.17 -17.45 6.75
C GLU A 48 7.06 -16.58 6.13
N TYR A 49 5.98 -16.31 6.88
CA TYR A 49 4.90 -15.43 6.41
C TYR A 49 5.38 -13.99 6.17
N ARG A 50 6.30 -13.49 7.00
CA ARG A 50 6.88 -12.15 6.83
C ARG A 50 7.65 -12.06 5.51
N ASP A 51 8.42 -13.07 5.18
CA ASP A 51 9.25 -13.09 3.96
C ASP A 51 8.40 -13.13 2.69
N LEU A 52 7.15 -13.59 2.78
CA LEU A 52 6.16 -13.48 1.69
C LEU A 52 5.63 -12.05 1.48
N ILE A 53 5.79 -11.13 2.44
CA ILE A 53 5.31 -9.75 2.32
C ILE A 53 6.28 -8.94 1.46
N SER A 54 6.02 -8.90 0.15
CA SER A 54 6.88 -8.19 -0.80
C SER A 54 6.80 -6.67 -0.65
N ILE A 55 5.63 -6.13 -0.29
CA ILE A 55 5.43 -4.68 -0.14
C ILE A 55 4.98 -4.37 1.27
N HIS A 56 5.85 -3.69 2.01
CA HIS A 56 5.61 -3.34 3.39
C HIS A 56 4.56 -2.24 3.53
N VAL A 57 3.65 -2.40 4.50
CA VAL A 57 2.72 -1.33 4.86
C VAL A 57 3.48 -0.24 5.59
N GLY A 58 3.34 1.00 5.14
CA GLY A 58 3.92 2.16 5.81
C GLY A 58 3.27 2.38 7.16
N ASN A 59 3.85 1.81 8.22
CA ASN A 59 3.53 2.12 9.61
C ASN A 59 4.65 3.02 10.15
N HIS A 60 4.32 4.22 10.59
CA HIS A 60 5.32 5.18 11.03
C HIS A 60 5.11 5.54 12.48
N LYS A 61 5.98 5.00 13.34
CA LYS A 61 6.38 5.66 14.58
C LYS A 61 6.95 7.04 14.17
N GLY A 62 6.12 8.08 14.07
CA GLY A 62 6.53 9.42 13.60
C GLY A 62 5.56 10.21 12.70
N GLY A 63 4.39 9.66 12.35
CA GLY A 63 3.35 10.40 11.62
C GLY A 63 3.54 10.51 10.09
N LEU A 64 2.51 11.01 9.42
CA LEU A 64 2.39 11.08 7.95
C LEU A 64 3.51 11.90 7.28
N LYS A 65 4.07 12.90 7.97
CA LYS A 65 5.21 13.70 7.48
C LYS A 65 6.43 12.83 7.23
N ASN A 66 6.76 11.96 8.18
CA ASN A 66 7.94 11.08 8.07
C ASN A 66 7.75 10.03 6.98
N CYS A 67 6.52 9.58 6.74
CA CYS A 67 6.26 8.63 5.67
C CYS A 67 6.30 9.24 4.27
N LEU A 68 5.85 10.48 4.09
CA LEU A 68 5.97 11.17 2.80
C LEU A 68 7.41 11.58 2.48
N ASN A 69 8.24 11.79 3.51
CA ASN A 69 9.66 12.12 3.39
C ASN A 69 10.57 10.92 3.69
N GLY A 70 10.04 9.71 3.67
CA GLY A 70 10.76 8.50 4.06
C GLY A 70 11.91 8.14 3.11
N ASP A 71 12.71 7.16 3.52
CA ASP A 71 13.86 6.66 2.76
C ASP A 71 13.42 6.19 1.36
N PRO A 72 13.96 6.76 0.26
CA PRO A 72 13.66 6.33 -1.10
C PRO A 72 14.15 4.92 -1.43
N ASN A 73 14.97 4.30 -0.60
CA ASN A 73 15.42 2.91 -0.78
C ASN A 73 14.44 1.88 -0.20
N ARG A 74 13.39 2.31 0.50
CA ARG A 74 12.40 1.43 1.08
C ARG A 74 11.05 1.60 0.40
N ASP A 75 10.64 0.58 -0.33
CA ASP A 75 9.32 0.55 -0.96
C ASP A 75 8.25 0.33 0.11
N ILE A 76 7.42 1.37 0.33
CA ILE A 76 6.28 1.30 1.22
C ILE A 76 4.97 1.52 0.49
N ARG A 77 3.91 0.92 1.02
CA ARG A 77 2.54 1.21 0.62
C ARG A 77 1.83 2.02 1.69
N LEU A 78 1.31 3.18 1.29
CA LEU A 78 0.36 3.95 2.10
C LEU A 78 -1.07 3.72 1.62
N SER A 79 -2.01 3.67 2.56
CA SER A 79 -3.44 3.60 2.27
C SER A 79 -4.16 4.73 3.00
N MET A 80 -5.00 5.49 2.31
CA MET A 80 -5.81 6.55 2.92
C MET A 80 -7.15 6.74 2.21
N SER A 81 -8.11 7.35 2.90
CA SER A 81 -9.42 7.65 2.34
C SER A 81 -9.34 8.78 1.32
N GLU A 82 -10.29 8.80 0.38
CA GLU A 82 -10.46 9.90 -0.59
C GLU A 82 -10.48 11.28 0.09
N GLN A 83 -11.21 11.41 1.20
CA GLN A 83 -11.44 12.69 1.88
C GLN A 83 -10.16 13.19 2.54
N TRP A 84 -9.38 12.26 3.09
CA TRP A 84 -8.09 12.58 3.66
C TRP A 84 -7.11 13.02 2.57
N LEU A 85 -7.10 12.32 1.43
CA LEU A 85 -6.29 12.70 0.28
C LEU A 85 -6.64 14.10 -0.23
N GLU A 86 -7.92 14.43 -0.42
CA GLU A 86 -8.36 15.75 -0.89
C GLU A 86 -7.89 16.88 0.03
N THR A 87 -7.96 16.66 1.33
CA THR A 87 -7.53 17.65 2.33
C THR A 87 -6.01 17.79 2.33
N LEU A 88 -5.29 16.68 2.28
CA LEU A 88 -3.84 16.63 2.26
C LEU A 88 -3.26 17.23 0.97
N ALA A 89 -3.89 16.96 -0.18
CA ALA A 89 -3.49 17.45 -1.49
C ALA A 89 -3.45 18.98 -1.55
N LYS A 90 -4.39 19.66 -0.88
CA LYS A 90 -4.44 21.13 -0.81
C LYS A 90 -3.22 21.75 -0.15
N THR A 91 -2.61 21.03 0.80
CA THR A 91 -1.49 21.54 1.60
C THR A 91 -0.15 20.94 1.22
N ARG A 92 -0.13 19.68 0.75
CA ARG A 92 1.07 18.85 0.56
C ARG A 92 1.05 18.04 -0.75
N GLY A 93 0.37 18.55 -1.78
CA GLY A 93 0.32 17.92 -3.11
C GLY A 93 1.70 17.55 -3.70
N PRO A 94 2.73 18.43 -3.64
CA PRO A 94 4.07 18.11 -4.14
C PRO A 94 4.72 16.92 -3.41
N ASP A 95 4.57 16.85 -2.08
CA ASP A 95 5.09 15.74 -1.27
C ASP A 95 4.42 14.41 -1.67
N LEU A 96 3.12 14.43 -1.96
CA LEU A 96 2.39 13.24 -2.44
C LEU A 96 2.90 12.77 -3.81
N VAL A 97 3.16 13.69 -4.74
CA VAL A 97 3.72 13.34 -6.05
C VAL A 97 5.13 12.77 -5.92
N LYS A 98 5.96 13.36 -5.05
CA LYS A 98 7.30 12.84 -4.75
C LYS A 98 7.23 11.46 -4.11
N PHE A 99 6.31 11.25 -3.18
CA PHE A 99 6.08 9.96 -2.54
C PHE A 99 5.71 8.88 -3.57
N THR A 100 4.73 9.14 -4.44
CA THR A 100 4.25 8.17 -5.45
C THR A 100 5.24 7.91 -6.58
N GLN A 101 6.36 8.64 -6.63
CA GLN A 101 7.45 8.30 -7.55
C GLN A 101 8.14 7.00 -7.16
N TRP A 102 8.29 6.70 -5.87
CA TRP A 102 9.02 5.51 -5.42
C TRP A 102 8.12 4.54 -4.66
N ASN A 103 7.02 5.03 -4.11
CA ASN A 103 6.13 4.28 -3.24
C ASN A 103 4.74 4.07 -3.84
N LEU A 104 3.99 3.14 -3.26
CA LEU A 104 2.62 2.84 -3.66
C LEU A 104 1.60 3.58 -2.80
N LEU A 105 0.67 4.27 -3.45
CA LEU A 105 -0.46 4.91 -2.79
C LEU A 105 -1.76 4.24 -3.18
N ARG A 106 -2.47 3.73 -2.16
CA ARG A 106 -3.81 3.17 -2.26
C ARG A 106 -4.85 4.13 -1.71
N ILE A 107 -5.85 4.46 -2.51
CA ILE A 107 -6.98 5.31 -2.14
C ILE A 107 -8.24 4.48 -2.06
N TYR A 108 -9.00 4.64 -0.99
CA TYR A 108 -10.26 3.93 -0.78
C TYR A 108 -11.42 4.90 -0.49
N PRO A 109 -12.66 4.51 -0.80
CA PRO A 109 -13.83 5.35 -0.54
C PRO A 109 -13.97 5.68 0.94
N LYS A 110 -14.47 6.87 1.27
CA LYS A 110 -14.78 7.20 2.67
C LYS A 110 -15.91 6.30 3.20
N THR A 111 -15.85 5.98 4.50
CA THR A 111 -16.80 5.06 5.16
C THR A 111 -18.24 5.58 5.15
N THR A 112 -18.47 6.90 5.05
CA THR A 112 -19.81 7.50 5.08
C THR A 112 -20.62 7.28 3.79
N ARG A 113 -20.08 6.58 2.79
CA ARG A 113 -20.76 6.28 1.52
C ARG A 113 -21.62 5.03 1.66
N PHE A 114 -22.69 5.15 2.45
CA PHE A 114 -23.67 4.07 2.66
C PHE A 114 -24.46 3.72 1.38
N ASP A 115 -24.51 4.67 0.45
CA ASP A 115 -25.12 4.54 -0.88
C ASP A 115 -24.25 3.79 -1.90
N SER A 116 -23.04 3.37 -1.52
CA SER A 116 -22.04 2.69 -2.36
C SER A 116 -21.56 3.48 -3.58
N TYR A 117 -21.89 4.78 -3.70
CA TYR A 117 -21.40 5.58 -4.81
C TYR A 117 -19.89 5.76 -4.75
N ASN A 118 -19.27 5.74 -5.93
CA ASN A 118 -17.83 5.91 -6.07
C ASN A 118 -17.42 7.39 -6.14
N TYR A 119 -16.22 7.70 -5.67
CA TYR A 119 -15.62 9.03 -5.78
C TYR A 119 -14.98 9.27 -7.14
N ASP A 120 -14.59 10.52 -7.41
CA ASP A 120 -13.84 10.86 -8.61
C ASP A 120 -12.40 10.32 -8.51
N PRO A 121 -12.00 9.36 -9.36
CA PRO A 121 -10.65 8.81 -9.36
C PRO A 121 -9.56 9.80 -9.76
N LEU A 122 -9.92 10.94 -10.36
CA LEU A 122 -8.96 11.98 -10.71
C LEU A 122 -8.23 12.49 -9.47
N VAL A 123 -8.92 12.58 -8.32
CA VAL A 123 -8.32 12.98 -7.04
C VAL A 123 -7.07 12.15 -6.72
N GLY A 124 -7.12 10.83 -6.88
CA GLY A 124 -5.95 9.97 -6.70
C GLY A 124 -4.94 10.09 -7.85
N SER A 125 -5.45 10.08 -9.07
CA SER A 125 -4.64 9.95 -10.29
C SER A 125 -3.72 11.15 -10.52
N ILE A 126 -4.18 12.37 -10.25
CA ILE A 126 -3.36 13.60 -10.43
C ILE A 126 -2.18 13.65 -9.45
N HIS A 127 -2.29 12.97 -8.31
CA HIS A 127 -1.22 12.87 -7.30
C HIS A 127 -0.38 11.60 -7.46
N GLY A 128 -0.56 10.87 -8.56
CA GLY A 128 0.24 9.70 -8.90
C GLY A 128 -0.17 8.41 -8.20
N ALA A 129 -1.35 8.35 -7.55
CA ALA A 129 -1.82 7.12 -6.91
C ALA A 129 -1.96 5.98 -7.93
N GLN A 130 -1.38 4.83 -7.61
CA GLN A 130 -1.39 3.65 -8.48
C GLN A 130 -2.61 2.76 -8.22
N THR A 131 -3.17 2.80 -7.01
CA THR A 131 -4.28 1.94 -6.62
C THR A 131 -5.47 2.80 -6.19
N VAL A 132 -6.38 3.08 -7.11
CA VAL A 132 -7.64 3.80 -6.86
C VAL A 132 -8.76 2.77 -6.74
N VAL A 133 -9.24 2.53 -5.53
CA VAL A 133 -10.20 1.46 -5.23
C VAL A 133 -11.64 1.94 -5.43
N PHE A 134 -12.47 1.08 -6.04
CA PHE A 134 -13.89 1.32 -6.28
C PHE A 134 -14.75 0.23 -5.64
N ASN A 135 -15.96 0.60 -5.23
CA ASN A 135 -17.02 -0.34 -4.88
C ASN A 135 -17.61 -0.91 -6.17
N MET A 136 -17.39 -2.20 -6.41
CA MET A 136 -17.88 -2.88 -7.64
C MET A 136 -19.26 -3.52 -7.46
N GLN A 137 -19.84 -3.50 -6.26
CA GLN A 137 -21.10 -4.16 -5.92
C GLN A 137 -22.32 -3.55 -6.66
N PHE A 138 -22.22 -2.32 -7.16
CA PHE A 138 -23.31 -1.60 -7.85
C PHE A 138 -23.01 -1.35 -9.33
N PHE A 139 -22.53 -2.38 -10.04
CA PHE A 139 -22.31 -2.33 -11.48
C PHE A 139 -23.64 -2.44 -12.27
N GLY A 140 -24.52 -1.44 -12.09
CA GLY A 140 -25.70 -1.21 -12.93
C GLY A 140 -25.40 -0.35 -14.16
N SER A 141 -26.38 -0.16 -15.05
CA SER A 141 -26.23 0.55 -16.33
C SER A 141 -25.68 1.99 -16.19
N LEU A 142 -26.04 2.70 -15.11
CA LEU A 142 -25.61 4.08 -14.85
C LEU A 142 -24.11 4.16 -14.47
N GLN A 143 -23.66 3.37 -13.49
CA GLN A 143 -22.27 3.40 -13.02
C GLN A 143 -21.31 2.83 -14.06
N SER A 144 -21.77 1.86 -14.86
CA SER A 144 -21.04 1.30 -16.00
C SER A 144 -20.59 2.38 -17.01
N THR A 145 -21.41 3.39 -17.22
CA THR A 145 -21.12 4.48 -18.17
C THR A 145 -20.09 5.46 -17.60
N SER A 146 -20.18 5.78 -16.31
CA SER A 146 -19.17 6.59 -15.60
C SER A 146 -17.83 5.87 -15.51
N LEU A 147 -17.82 4.58 -15.17
CA LEU A 147 -16.62 3.76 -15.14
C LEU A 147 -15.99 3.62 -16.55
N ARG A 148 -16.78 3.40 -17.60
CA ARG A 148 -16.26 3.39 -18.99
C ARG A 148 -15.61 4.70 -19.37
N LYS A 149 -16.20 5.85 -19.02
CA LYS A 149 -15.59 7.17 -19.24
C LYS A 149 -14.28 7.31 -18.47
N ILE A 150 -14.26 6.95 -17.19
CA ILE A 150 -13.07 6.94 -16.33
C ILE A 150 -11.96 6.08 -16.93
N PHE A 151 -12.23 4.81 -17.23
CA PHE A 151 -11.25 3.88 -17.79
C PHE A 151 -10.77 4.34 -19.18
N GLY A 152 -11.66 4.95 -19.98
CA GLY A 152 -11.30 5.56 -21.27
C GLY A 152 -10.31 6.72 -21.12
N GLU A 153 -10.55 7.63 -20.18
CA GLU A 153 -9.64 8.75 -19.87
C GLU A 153 -8.31 8.27 -19.28
N MET A 154 -8.33 7.25 -18.40
CA MET A 154 -7.11 6.63 -17.87
C MET A 154 -6.26 6.01 -18.99
N LYS A 155 -6.86 5.27 -19.94
CA LYS A 155 -6.12 4.69 -21.09
C LYS A 155 -5.52 5.75 -22.03
N LYS A 156 -6.14 6.93 -22.16
CA LYS A 156 -5.56 8.04 -22.93
C LYS A 156 -4.31 8.59 -22.24
N LYS A 157 -4.34 8.75 -20.90
CA LYS A 157 -3.19 9.25 -20.12
C LYS A 157 -2.07 8.23 -19.95
N GLU A 158 -2.38 6.93 -19.88
CA GLU A 158 -1.36 5.86 -19.87
C GLU A 158 -0.45 5.98 -21.10
N ARG A 159 -1.04 6.21 -22.29
CA ARG A 159 -0.31 6.46 -23.54
C ARG A 159 0.66 7.66 -23.48
N VAL A 160 0.40 8.63 -22.61
CA VAL A 160 1.29 9.78 -22.38
C VAL A 160 2.39 9.45 -21.37
N ARG A 161 2.08 8.60 -20.36
CA ARG A 161 3.00 8.24 -19.27
C ARG A 161 4.06 7.19 -19.66
N VAL A 162 3.81 6.37 -20.69
CA VAL A 162 4.77 5.37 -21.22
C VAL A 162 6.10 5.99 -21.67
N ARG A 163 6.22 7.32 -21.82
CA ARG A 163 7.47 8.01 -22.19
C ARG A 163 8.44 8.28 -21.03
N ILE A 164 8.08 8.03 -19.77
CA ILE A 164 9.00 8.22 -18.63
C ILE A 164 9.59 6.87 -18.24
N ASN A 165 10.66 6.47 -18.93
CA ASN A 165 11.43 5.27 -18.60
C ASN A 165 12.00 5.40 -17.17
N ARG A 166 11.65 4.44 -16.30
CA ARG A 166 12.31 4.23 -15.01
C ARG A 166 13.27 3.06 -15.13
N PRO A 167 14.53 3.17 -14.67
CA PRO A 167 15.36 2.01 -14.44
C PRO A 167 14.81 1.25 -13.22
N ILE A 168 14.51 -0.03 -13.43
CA ILE A 168 14.15 -0.97 -12.37
C ILE A 168 15.48 -1.32 -11.67
N ARG A 169 15.59 -1.08 -10.36
CA ARG A 169 16.72 -1.63 -9.60
C ARG A 169 16.55 -3.15 -9.56
N SER A 170 17.57 -3.85 -10.04
CA SER A 170 17.66 -5.31 -9.89
C SER A 170 17.73 -5.65 -8.41
N VAL A 171 16.88 -6.59 -7.99
CA VAL A 171 17.00 -7.33 -6.74
C VAL A 171 18.28 -8.16 -6.78
#